data_AF-A0A0Q5ZIG7-F1
#
_entry.id   AF-A0A0Q5ZIG7-F1
#
_cell.length_a   1.000
_cell.length_b   1.000
_cell.length_c   1.000
_cell.angle_alpha   90.00
_cell.angle_beta   90.00
_cell.angle_gamma   90.00
#
_symmetry.space_group_name_H-M   'P 1'
#
loop_
_entity.id
_entity.type
_entity.pdbx_description
1 polymer ?
#
loop_
_entity_poly.entity_id
_entity_poly.type
_entity_poly.pdbx_seq_one_letter_code
_entity_poly.pdbx_strand_id
1 'polypeptide(L)'
;MKSRIFLAVLYFYALFFSVCRTVRFPNDWAMAHWLMDYHSGIIKRGLAGEIFGFLFTKTELNITIVSAVVLVVLYLAVLMIALKESFRKKIQPLAVLFYLTFFISQYVVFSAHLIGYLDHLIFLMAILTVFLIRKKKVFIASLIAGLSVFIHEISFFLLIPVSVFALILSEIQAREFSLKKLMEGMMVRKMFIFLMLPVASLVSVFYLQEYHLRLNHSQIFSSLKDSGFISESAADSVASGFTKSFAYQWEAQNPHFFQRILMSTCTVFYGIPIAFMLLIIFKIFNLRKNLTLFFATVFICLCPLFLHAIAYDTYRIWTFPLMIVFLLFWILNSSETESLNFEKFPKSEFIIFIISLLLMVFTPLHLFDNEVENVSFFNKMIVLLQIIFITLFGVKKISDLKKPEIK
;
A
#
# COMPACT_ATOMS: atom_id res chain seq x y z
N MET A 1 2.64 13.94 -27.55
CA MET A 1 2.12 14.86 -26.51
C MET A 1 0.66 14.58 -26.14
N LYS A 2 -0.29 14.58 -27.10
CA LYS A 2 -1.73 14.35 -26.85
C LYS A 2 -2.06 13.09 -26.03
N SER A 3 -1.44 11.95 -26.32
CA SER A 3 -1.66 10.68 -25.61
C SER A 3 -1.14 10.66 -24.17
N ARG A 4 -0.11 11.45 -23.84
CA ARG A 4 0.40 11.55 -22.45
C ARG A 4 -0.54 12.37 -21.57
N ILE A 5 -1.01 13.51 -22.08
CA ILE A 5 -2.00 14.35 -21.40
C ILE A 5 -3.28 13.55 -21.16
N PHE A 6 -3.75 12.83 -22.18
CA PHE A 6 -4.90 11.95 -22.06
C PHE A 6 -4.76 10.93 -20.92
N LEU A 7 -3.64 10.21 -20.84
CA LEU A 7 -3.40 9.26 -19.74
C LEU A 7 -3.32 9.94 -18.38
N ALA A 8 -2.71 11.13 -18.30
CA ALA A 8 -2.66 11.90 -17.06
C ALA A 8 -4.06 12.26 -16.56
N VAL A 9 -4.91 12.77 -17.45
CA VAL A 9 -6.31 13.08 -17.14
C VAL A 9 -7.06 11.82 -16.73
N LEU A 10 -6.87 10.70 -17.45
CA LEU A 10 -7.55 9.44 -17.15
C LEU A 10 -7.16 8.86 -15.77
N TYR A 11 -5.87 8.83 -15.44
CA TYR A 11 -5.42 8.35 -14.12
C TYR A 11 -5.86 9.29 -13.00
N PHE A 12 -5.75 10.60 -13.20
CA PHE A 12 -6.23 11.58 -12.24
C PHE A 12 -7.74 11.45 -12.02
N TYR A 13 -8.52 11.28 -13.10
CA TYR A 13 -9.96 11.09 -13.02
C TYR A 13 -10.35 9.83 -12.24
N ALA A 14 -9.68 8.71 -12.51
CA ALA A 14 -9.89 7.46 -11.79
C ALA A 14 -9.55 7.59 -10.29
N LEU A 15 -8.41 8.21 -9.95
CA LEU A 15 -7.99 8.48 -8.58
C LEU A 15 -9.00 9.40 -7.87
N PHE A 16 -9.36 10.52 -8.50
CA PHE A 16 -10.30 11.49 -7.97
C PHE A 16 -11.65 10.86 -7.67
N PHE A 17 -12.19 10.04 -8.59
CA PHE A 17 -13.42 9.30 -8.36
C PHE A 17 -13.34 8.42 -7.12
N SER A 18 -12.31 7.60 -6.98
CA SER A 18 -12.14 6.71 -5.82
C SER A 18 -12.00 7.46 -4.50
N VAL A 19 -11.29 8.60 -4.50
CA VAL A 19 -11.15 9.46 -3.31
C VAL A 19 -12.50 10.06 -2.92
N CYS A 20 -13.25 10.62 -3.89
CA CYS A 20 -14.55 11.23 -3.64
C CYS A 20 -15.59 10.24 -3.09
N ARG A 21 -15.42 8.92 -3.29
CA ARG A 21 -16.32 7.90 -2.71
C ARG A 21 -16.33 7.93 -1.20
N THR A 22 -15.23 8.28 -0.54
CA THR A 22 -15.09 8.06 0.91
C THR A 22 -14.24 9.09 1.65
N VAL A 23 -13.67 10.09 0.98
CA VAL A 23 -12.91 11.16 1.64
C VAL A 23 -13.73 11.79 2.77
N ARG A 24 -13.06 12.00 3.90
CA ARG A 24 -13.61 12.55 5.14
C ARG A 24 -12.51 13.14 6.00
N PHE A 25 -12.83 13.63 7.19
CA PHE A 25 -11.85 14.03 8.19
C PHE A 25 -11.34 12.82 8.99
N PRO A 26 -10.17 12.92 9.64
CA PRO A 26 -9.68 11.84 10.50
C PRO A 26 -10.70 11.51 11.58
N ASN A 27 -10.89 10.22 11.88
CA ASN A 27 -11.70 9.82 13.02
C ASN A 27 -10.88 9.91 14.32
N ASP A 28 -11.56 9.83 15.46
CA ASP A 28 -10.95 9.89 16.79
C ASP A 28 -9.82 8.86 16.94
N TRP A 29 -10.00 7.66 16.38
CA TRP A 29 -9.00 6.60 16.48
C TRP A 29 -7.70 6.99 15.77
N ALA A 30 -7.79 7.58 14.57
CA ALA A 30 -6.65 8.11 13.84
C ALA A 30 -6.01 9.27 14.59
N MET A 31 -6.81 10.22 15.08
CA MET A 31 -6.31 11.40 15.79
C MET A 31 -5.58 11.04 17.08
N ALA A 32 -6.11 10.08 17.84
CA ALA A 32 -5.49 9.58 19.06
C ALA A 32 -4.07 9.05 18.81
N HIS A 33 -3.80 8.39 17.67
CA HIS A 33 -2.45 7.92 17.33
C HIS A 33 -1.42 9.06 17.19
N TRP A 34 -1.84 10.24 16.75
CA TRP A 34 -0.97 11.42 16.65
C TRP A 34 -0.71 12.10 18.01
N LEU A 35 -1.58 11.86 18.99
CA LEU A 35 -1.39 12.34 20.36
C LEU A 35 -0.36 11.53 21.13
N MET A 36 -0.19 10.25 20.79
CA MET A 36 0.74 9.34 21.45
C MET A 36 2.21 9.69 21.15
N ASP A 37 3.00 9.93 22.19
CA ASP A 37 4.45 10.21 22.13
C ASP A 37 5.24 9.46 23.20
N TYR A 38 6.50 9.85 23.42
CA TYR A 38 7.38 9.20 24.39
C TYR A 38 7.40 9.85 25.78
N HIS A 39 6.52 10.80 26.08
CA HIS A 39 6.49 11.47 27.38
C HIS A 39 6.19 10.48 28.53
N SER A 40 5.33 9.49 28.27
CA SER A 40 4.99 8.42 29.22
C SER A 40 5.90 7.20 29.12
N GLY A 41 7.09 7.35 28.52
CA GLY A 41 8.05 6.29 28.26
C GLY A 41 8.00 5.74 26.83
N ILE A 42 8.90 4.80 26.51
CA ILE A 42 8.99 4.24 25.16
C ILE A 42 7.80 3.32 24.89
N ILE A 43 6.85 3.80 24.08
CA ILE A 43 5.67 3.06 23.63
C ILE A 43 5.79 2.69 22.13
N LYS A 44 5.17 1.59 21.69
CA LYS A 44 5.08 1.34 20.24
C LYS A 44 4.29 2.47 19.57
N ARG A 45 4.59 2.77 18.30
CA ARG A 45 3.92 3.80 17.49
C ARG A 45 4.09 5.25 17.97
N GLY A 46 4.83 5.50 19.05
CA GLY A 46 5.01 6.84 19.63
C GLY A 46 5.85 7.80 18.77
N LEU A 47 6.69 7.31 17.85
CA LEU A 47 7.60 8.17 17.10
C LEU A 47 6.87 9.18 16.20
N ALA A 48 5.70 8.81 15.65
CA ALA A 48 4.94 9.71 14.80
C ALA A 48 4.42 10.92 15.59
N GLY A 49 3.81 10.68 16.77
CA GLY A 49 3.32 11.74 17.63
C GLY A 49 4.44 12.54 18.32
N GLU A 50 5.60 11.93 18.56
CA GLU A 50 6.81 12.63 19.03
C GLU A 50 7.30 13.65 17.99
N ILE A 51 7.50 13.21 16.73
CA ILE A 51 7.93 14.12 15.64
C ILE A 51 6.87 15.19 15.40
N PHE A 52 5.59 14.83 15.45
CA PHE A 52 4.50 15.78 15.29
C PHE A 52 4.49 16.82 16.42
N GLY A 53 4.62 16.40 17.68
CA GLY A 53 4.68 17.29 18.84
C GLY A 53 5.90 18.21 18.87
N PHE A 54 7.03 17.75 18.30
CA PHE A 54 8.22 18.59 18.12
C PHE A 54 8.00 19.73 17.11
N LEU A 55 7.20 19.49 16.06
CA LEU A 55 6.98 20.47 14.98
C LEU A 55 5.74 21.34 15.18
N PHE A 56 4.71 20.81 15.85
CA PHE A 56 3.39 21.43 15.96
C PHE A 56 2.77 21.20 17.32
N THR A 57 1.89 22.12 17.74
CA THR A 57 1.01 21.87 18.88
C THR A 57 -0.02 20.80 18.53
N LYS A 58 -0.25 19.87 19.47
CA LYS A 58 -1.13 18.70 19.29
C LYS A 58 -2.62 19.04 19.41
N THR A 59 -3.12 19.78 18.44
CA THR A 59 -4.54 20.16 18.32
C THR A 59 -5.23 19.37 17.20
N GLU A 60 -6.54 19.18 17.31
CA GLU A 60 -7.39 18.55 16.27
C GLU A 60 -7.14 19.11 14.86
N LEU A 61 -7.08 20.43 14.72
CA LEU A 61 -6.85 21.12 13.44
C LEU A 61 -5.48 20.74 12.83
N ASN A 62 -4.40 20.83 13.62
CA ASN A 62 -3.05 20.50 13.15
C ASN A 62 -2.95 19.03 12.74
N ILE A 63 -3.55 18.11 13.50
CA ILE A 63 -3.60 16.68 13.17
C ILE A 63 -4.33 16.48 11.84
N THR A 64 -5.46 17.15 11.65
CA THR A 64 -6.25 17.10 10.42
C THR A 64 -5.46 17.60 9.21
N ILE A 65 -4.79 18.74 9.34
CA ILE A 65 -3.95 19.31 8.26
C ILE A 65 -2.81 18.36 7.91
N VAL A 66 -2.04 17.88 8.89
CA VAL A 66 -0.92 16.96 8.65
C VAL A 66 -1.42 15.67 8.00
N SER A 67 -2.53 15.12 8.48
CA SER A 67 -3.16 13.92 7.92
C SER A 67 -3.56 14.09 6.46
N ALA A 68 -4.15 15.23 6.11
CA ALA A 68 -4.51 15.57 4.73
C ALA A 68 -3.28 15.76 3.84
N VAL A 69 -2.25 16.46 4.33
CA VAL A 69 -1.00 16.66 3.60
C VAL A 69 -0.32 15.32 3.32
N VAL A 70 -0.22 14.44 4.31
CA VAL A 70 0.37 13.10 4.17
C VAL A 70 -0.37 12.30 3.09
N LEU A 71 -1.70 12.30 3.11
CA LEU A 71 -2.51 11.59 2.12
C LEU A 71 -2.33 12.16 0.71
N VAL A 72 -2.34 13.49 0.56
CA VAL A 72 -2.13 14.17 -0.73
C VAL A 72 -0.73 13.87 -1.27
N VAL A 73 0.31 13.92 -0.44
CA VAL A 73 1.69 13.59 -0.84
C VAL A 73 1.78 12.14 -1.30
N LEU A 74 1.11 11.21 -0.62
CA LEU A 74 1.04 9.81 -1.04
C LEU A 74 0.38 9.66 -2.43
N TYR A 75 -0.76 10.30 -2.63
CA TYR A 75 -1.48 10.27 -3.91
C TYR A 75 -0.69 10.91 -5.06
N LEU A 76 -0.03 12.03 -4.80
CA LEU A 76 0.89 12.63 -5.76
C LEU A 76 2.06 11.70 -6.07
N ALA A 77 2.65 11.04 -5.07
CA ALA A 77 3.74 10.09 -5.27
C ALA A 77 3.31 8.91 -6.17
N VAL A 78 2.19 8.25 -5.88
CA VAL A 78 1.71 7.13 -6.71
C VAL A 78 1.29 7.59 -8.11
N LEU A 79 0.67 8.77 -8.26
CA LEU A 79 0.32 9.31 -9.56
C LEU A 79 1.57 9.63 -10.38
N MET A 80 2.56 10.30 -9.78
CA MET A 80 3.83 10.61 -10.44
C MET A 80 4.57 9.33 -10.85
N ILE A 81 4.57 8.29 -10.01
CA ILE A 81 5.15 6.99 -10.36
C ILE A 81 4.42 6.40 -11.58
N ALA A 82 3.08 6.32 -11.55
CA ALA A 82 2.28 5.76 -12.64
C ALA A 82 2.50 6.50 -13.97
N LEU A 83 2.54 7.84 -13.94
CA LEU A 83 2.78 8.68 -15.12
C LEU A 83 4.20 8.51 -15.64
N LYS A 84 5.20 8.60 -14.76
CA LYS A 84 6.61 8.46 -15.14
C LYS A 84 6.87 7.11 -15.79
N GLU A 85 6.39 6.03 -15.18
CA GLU A 85 6.60 4.67 -15.68
C GLU A 85 5.83 4.42 -16.98
N SER A 86 4.60 4.93 -17.11
CA SER A 86 3.83 4.90 -18.36
C SER A 86 4.48 5.69 -19.51
N PHE A 87 5.23 6.75 -19.19
CA PHE A 87 5.85 7.63 -20.18
C PHE A 87 7.30 7.29 -20.51
N ARG A 88 7.97 6.48 -19.68
CA ARG A 88 9.39 6.10 -19.83
C ARG A 88 9.64 5.27 -21.08
N LYS A 89 8.72 4.38 -21.43
CA LYS A 89 8.76 3.52 -22.62
C LYS A 89 7.59 3.88 -23.55
N LYS A 90 7.39 3.07 -24.60
CA LYS A 90 6.15 3.11 -25.38
C LYS A 90 4.98 2.79 -24.45
N ILE A 91 3.90 3.58 -24.53
CA ILE A 91 2.67 3.33 -23.77
C ILE A 91 2.16 1.92 -24.09
N GLN A 92 2.03 1.08 -23.06
CA GLN A 92 1.56 -0.29 -23.17
C GLN A 92 0.10 -0.39 -22.68
N PRO A 93 -0.83 -0.93 -23.49
CA PRO A 93 -2.23 -1.14 -23.10
C PRO A 93 -2.40 -1.82 -21.74
N LEU A 94 -1.67 -2.91 -21.49
CA LEU A 94 -1.76 -3.65 -20.23
C LEU A 94 -1.32 -2.83 -19.02
N ALA A 95 -0.30 -1.97 -19.16
CA ALA A 95 0.12 -1.08 -18.07
C ALA A 95 -0.96 -0.03 -17.77
N VAL A 96 -1.67 0.45 -18.81
CA VAL A 96 -2.82 1.35 -18.61
C VAL A 96 -3.93 0.67 -17.82
N LEU A 97 -4.28 -0.58 -18.16
CA LEU A 97 -5.26 -1.35 -17.39
C LEU A 97 -4.80 -1.57 -15.94
N PHE A 98 -3.52 -1.90 -15.74
CA PHE A 98 -2.94 -2.08 -14.39
C PHE A 98 -3.12 -0.83 -13.51
N TYR A 99 -2.71 0.34 -14.00
CA TYR A 99 -2.80 1.57 -13.23
C TYR A 99 -4.25 2.00 -13.00
N LEU A 100 -5.13 1.82 -13.99
CA LEU A 100 -6.56 2.06 -13.82
C LEU A 100 -7.17 1.16 -12.75
N THR A 101 -6.84 -0.13 -12.76
CA THR A 101 -7.28 -1.06 -11.72
C THR A 101 -6.81 -0.59 -10.35
N PHE A 102 -5.55 -0.17 -10.22
CA PHE A 102 -5.03 0.36 -8.95
C PHE A 102 -5.77 1.62 -8.49
N PHE A 103 -5.95 2.62 -9.36
CA PHE A 103 -6.59 3.89 -8.97
C PHE A 103 -8.07 3.74 -8.63
N ILE A 104 -8.74 2.70 -9.13
CA ILE A 104 -10.15 2.37 -8.82
C ILE A 104 -10.26 1.38 -7.66
N SER A 105 -9.13 0.88 -7.17
CA SER A 105 -9.09 -0.19 -6.19
C SER A 105 -9.55 0.24 -4.81
N GLN A 106 -9.92 -0.77 -4.02
CA GLN A 106 -10.35 -0.56 -2.63
C GLN A 106 -9.27 0.04 -1.75
N TYR A 107 -8.00 -0.08 -2.11
CA TYR A 107 -6.93 0.60 -1.40
C TYR A 107 -7.12 2.11 -1.41
N VAL A 108 -7.37 2.71 -2.57
CA VAL A 108 -7.55 4.18 -2.69
C VAL A 108 -8.79 4.64 -1.93
N VAL A 109 -9.84 3.82 -1.98
CA VAL A 109 -11.10 4.13 -1.29
C VAL A 109 -10.94 4.02 0.23
N PHE A 110 -10.30 2.97 0.74
CA PHE A 110 -10.02 2.84 2.17
C PHE A 110 -8.98 3.87 2.65
N SER A 111 -7.95 4.20 1.87
CA SER A 111 -6.99 5.23 2.28
C SER A 111 -7.62 6.62 2.40
N ALA A 112 -8.58 6.95 1.53
CA ALA A 112 -9.35 8.20 1.65
C ALA A 112 -10.30 8.21 2.87
N HIS A 113 -10.87 7.05 3.21
CA HIS A 113 -11.69 6.88 4.41
C HIS A 113 -10.87 6.98 5.70
N LEU A 114 -9.70 6.36 5.72
CA LEU A 114 -8.83 6.23 6.90
C LEU A 114 -7.80 7.37 7.00
N ILE A 115 -8.14 8.57 6.53
CA ILE A 115 -7.24 9.73 6.61
C ILE A 115 -6.68 9.89 8.04
N GLY A 116 -5.38 10.17 8.14
CA GLY A 116 -4.68 10.26 9.42
C GLY A 116 -4.20 8.93 9.99
N TYR A 117 -4.56 7.78 9.42
CA TYR A 117 -3.91 6.52 9.78
C TYR A 117 -2.43 6.56 9.39
N LEU A 118 -1.58 6.01 10.28
CA LEU A 118 -0.13 5.98 10.10
C LEU A 118 0.32 5.08 8.94
N ASP A 119 -0.57 4.26 8.38
CA ASP A 119 -0.33 3.44 7.17
C ASP A 119 0.17 4.28 6.01
N HIS A 120 -0.38 5.50 5.85
CA HIS A 120 0.02 6.42 4.80
C HIS A 120 1.49 6.82 4.90
N LEU A 121 1.97 7.06 6.13
CA LEU A 121 3.39 7.32 6.38
C LEU A 121 4.23 6.09 6.03
N ILE A 122 3.78 4.89 6.42
CA ILE A 122 4.49 3.64 6.11
C ILE A 122 4.63 3.45 4.60
N PHE A 123 3.59 3.70 3.80
CA PHE A 123 3.67 3.60 2.35
C PHE A 123 4.56 4.69 1.71
N LEU A 124 4.52 5.92 2.24
CA LEU A 124 5.47 6.97 1.82
C LEU A 124 6.92 6.57 2.12
N MET A 125 7.18 6.03 3.30
CA MET A 125 8.49 5.51 3.69
C MET A 125 8.89 4.31 2.83
N ALA A 126 7.95 3.45 2.42
CA ALA A 126 8.23 2.35 1.51
C ALA A 126 8.64 2.86 0.12
N ILE A 127 7.91 3.84 -0.42
CA ILE A 127 8.26 4.49 -1.69
C ILE A 127 9.66 5.12 -1.60
N LEU A 128 9.95 5.86 -0.52
CA LEU A 128 11.25 6.48 -0.28
C LEU A 128 12.37 5.44 -0.15
N THR A 129 12.13 4.36 0.59
CA THR A 129 13.09 3.26 0.81
C THR A 129 13.42 2.58 -0.52
N VAL A 130 12.42 2.22 -1.32
CA VAL A 130 12.60 1.68 -2.68
C VAL A 130 13.39 2.66 -3.56
N PHE A 131 13.07 3.95 -3.51
CA PHE A 131 13.81 4.97 -4.25
C PHE A 131 15.29 5.06 -3.84
N LEU A 132 15.59 5.05 -2.54
CA LEU A 132 16.95 5.10 -2.00
C LEU A 132 17.76 3.85 -2.36
N ILE A 133 17.16 2.68 -2.27
CA ILE A 133 17.77 1.40 -2.68
C ILE A 133 18.17 1.47 -4.16
N ARG A 134 17.28 1.95 -5.03
CA ARG A 134 17.58 2.14 -6.46
C ARG A 134 18.70 3.14 -6.71
N LYS A 135 18.90 4.10 -5.79
CA LYS A 135 20.03 5.04 -5.79
C LYS A 135 21.27 4.49 -5.07
N LYS A 136 21.30 3.19 -4.75
CA LYS A 136 22.39 2.49 -4.05
C LYS A 136 22.69 3.04 -2.64
N LYS A 137 21.74 3.76 -2.03
CA LYS A 137 21.82 4.31 -0.67
C LYS A 137 21.22 3.33 0.36
N VAL A 138 21.73 2.10 0.40
CA VAL A 138 21.15 0.98 1.17
C VAL A 138 21.12 1.26 2.68
N PHE A 139 22.18 1.86 3.23
CA PHE A 139 22.22 2.19 4.66
C PHE A 139 21.15 3.22 5.08
N ILE A 140 20.98 4.28 4.29
CA ILE A 140 19.93 5.28 4.54
C ILE A 140 18.55 4.64 4.40
N ALA A 141 18.36 3.75 3.42
CA ALA A 141 17.14 2.97 3.29
C ALA A 141 16.87 2.10 4.53
N SER A 142 17.91 1.47 5.10
CA SER A 142 17.82 0.72 6.36
C SER A 142 17.39 1.61 7.53
N LEU A 143 17.95 2.82 7.63
CA LEU A 143 17.60 3.77 8.68
C LEU A 143 16.12 4.18 8.59
N ILE A 144 15.65 4.53 7.40
CA ILE A 144 14.23 4.84 7.17
C ILE A 144 13.34 3.64 7.53
N ALA A 145 13.70 2.44 7.08
CA ALA A 145 12.97 1.22 7.44
C ALA A 145 12.95 0.98 8.96
N GLY A 146 14.07 1.21 9.66
CA GLY A 146 14.15 1.12 11.13
C GLY A 146 13.22 2.11 11.84
N LEU A 147 13.27 3.38 11.46
CA LEU A 147 12.37 4.41 12.01
C LEU A 147 10.89 4.09 11.74
N SER A 148 10.58 3.49 10.59
CA SER A 148 9.21 3.14 10.24
C SER A 148 8.59 2.12 11.21
N VAL A 149 9.41 1.25 11.83
CA VAL A 149 8.95 0.27 12.83
C VAL A 149 8.48 0.97 14.11
N PHE A 150 9.14 2.07 14.51
CA PHE A 150 8.72 2.88 15.66
C PHE A 150 7.49 3.75 15.39
N ILE A 151 7.21 4.09 14.12
CA ILE A 151 5.96 4.73 13.70
C ILE A 151 4.83 3.72 13.69
N HIS A 152 5.05 2.56 13.07
CA HIS A 152 4.07 1.49 13.03
C HIS A 152 4.75 0.14 12.73
N GLU A 153 4.57 -0.82 13.61
CA GLU A 153 5.12 -2.18 13.52
C GLU A 153 4.66 -2.96 12.28
N ILE A 154 3.51 -2.59 11.69
CA ILE A 154 3.02 -3.20 10.44
C ILE A 154 3.97 -2.95 9.26
N SER A 155 4.87 -1.96 9.36
CA SER A 155 5.95 -1.75 8.39
C SER A 155 6.78 -3.01 8.15
N PHE A 156 6.86 -3.92 9.12
CA PHE A 156 7.49 -5.22 8.93
C PHE A 156 6.85 -6.04 7.81
N PHE A 157 5.53 -5.96 7.64
CA PHE A 157 4.79 -6.69 6.60
C PHE A 157 4.60 -5.86 5.33
N LEU A 158 4.50 -4.53 5.46
CA LEU A 158 4.20 -3.64 4.33
C LEU A 158 5.43 -3.10 3.61
N LEU A 159 6.47 -2.71 4.36
CA LEU A 159 7.63 -1.99 3.82
C LEU A 159 8.82 -2.92 3.59
N ILE A 160 9.14 -3.78 4.56
CA ILE A 160 10.38 -4.57 4.51
C ILE A 160 10.39 -5.57 3.33
N PRO A 161 9.35 -6.40 3.10
CA PRO A 161 9.39 -7.42 2.06
C PRO A 161 9.56 -6.82 0.66
N VAL A 162 8.82 -5.74 0.38
CA VAL A 162 8.92 -5.02 -0.91
C VAL A 162 10.25 -4.29 -1.07
N SER A 163 10.84 -3.79 0.02
CA SER A 163 12.16 -3.14 0.00
C SER A 163 13.30 -4.14 -0.20
N VAL A 164 13.24 -5.31 0.45
CA VAL A 164 14.18 -6.42 0.20
C VAL A 164 14.09 -6.86 -1.26
N PHE A 165 12.88 -6.95 -1.82
CA PHE A 165 12.70 -7.26 -3.23
C PHE A 165 13.30 -6.20 -4.15
N ALA A 166 13.11 -4.92 -3.83
CA ALA A 166 13.75 -3.83 -4.56
C ALA A 166 15.28 -3.90 -4.49
N LEU A 167 15.84 -4.29 -3.33
CA LEU A 167 17.28 -4.48 -3.15
C LEU A 167 17.79 -5.61 -4.06
N ILE A 168 17.12 -6.76 -4.02
CA ILE A 168 17.44 -7.91 -4.86
C ILE A 168 17.45 -7.52 -6.34
N LEU A 169 16.38 -6.91 -6.84
CA LEU A 169 16.28 -6.53 -8.26
C LEU A 169 17.15 -5.33 -8.66
N SER A 170 17.73 -4.63 -7.68
CA SER A 170 18.75 -3.62 -7.97
C SER A 170 20.13 -4.23 -8.23
N GLU A 171 20.38 -5.45 -7.74
CA GLU A 171 21.68 -6.13 -7.81
C GLU A 171 21.68 -7.29 -8.81
N ILE A 172 20.59 -8.06 -8.84
CA ILE A 172 20.44 -9.23 -9.69
C ILE A 172 19.48 -8.88 -10.82
N GLN A 173 19.91 -9.08 -12.07
CA GLN A 173 19.03 -8.92 -13.22
C GLN A 173 17.85 -9.88 -13.11
N ALA A 174 16.64 -9.40 -13.44
CA ALA A 174 15.41 -10.19 -13.33
C ALA A 174 15.46 -11.54 -14.09
N ARG A 175 16.20 -11.61 -15.21
CA ARG A 175 16.37 -12.85 -15.98
C ARG A 175 17.20 -13.91 -15.27
N GLU A 176 18.10 -13.48 -14.40
CA GLU A 176 19.07 -14.34 -13.71
C GLU A 176 18.66 -14.63 -12.26
N PHE A 177 17.55 -14.07 -11.81
CA PHE A 177 17.05 -14.27 -10.46
C PHE A 177 16.89 -15.77 -10.19
N SER A 178 17.57 -16.24 -9.15
CA SER A 178 17.51 -17.61 -8.66
C SER A 178 17.87 -17.62 -7.17
N LEU A 179 17.41 -18.64 -6.44
CA LEU A 179 17.70 -18.79 -5.00
C LEU A 179 19.21 -18.89 -4.72
N LYS A 180 19.97 -19.49 -5.64
CA LYS A 180 21.44 -19.59 -5.52
C LYS A 180 22.11 -18.20 -5.51
N LYS A 181 21.66 -17.29 -6.39
CA LYS A 181 22.20 -15.92 -6.44
C LYS A 181 21.87 -15.10 -5.19
N LEU A 182 20.75 -15.39 -4.52
CA LEU A 182 20.42 -14.76 -3.24
C LEU A 182 21.42 -15.10 -2.13
N MET A 183 22.01 -16.30 -2.20
CA MET A 183 22.98 -16.79 -1.21
C MET A 183 24.43 -16.37 -1.55
N GLU A 184 24.65 -15.60 -2.61
CA GLU A 184 25.97 -15.04 -2.90
C GLU A 184 26.38 -14.05 -1.80
N GLY A 185 27.63 -14.14 -1.33
CA GLY A 185 28.10 -13.38 -0.16
C GLY A 185 27.92 -11.87 -0.27
N MET A 186 28.01 -11.30 -1.48
CA MET A 186 27.75 -9.87 -1.70
C MET A 186 26.28 -9.50 -1.47
N MET A 187 25.35 -10.32 -1.97
CA MET A 187 23.91 -10.11 -1.78
C MET A 187 23.54 -10.25 -0.30
N VAL A 188 24.03 -11.31 0.35
CA VAL A 188 23.81 -11.56 1.79
C VAL A 188 24.32 -10.38 2.62
N ARG A 189 25.51 -9.84 2.33
CA ARG A 189 26.05 -8.67 3.02
C ARG A 189 25.15 -7.44 2.86
N LYS A 190 24.64 -7.16 1.65
CA LYS A 190 23.73 -6.04 1.41
C LYS A 190 22.38 -6.22 2.11
N MET A 191 21.83 -7.45 2.10
CA MET A 191 20.62 -7.77 2.85
C MET A 191 20.82 -7.59 4.35
N PHE A 192 21.95 -8.03 4.90
CA PHE A 192 22.30 -7.82 6.30
C PHE A 192 22.38 -6.34 6.65
N ILE A 193 23.10 -5.53 5.86
CA ILE A 193 23.18 -4.07 6.06
C ILE A 193 21.80 -3.44 6.02
N PHE A 194 20.93 -3.86 5.09
CA PHE A 194 19.58 -3.34 4.98
C PHE A 194 18.69 -3.75 6.17
N LEU A 195 18.75 -5.00 6.59
CA LEU A 195 17.85 -5.58 7.60
C LEU A 195 18.28 -5.31 9.04
N MET A 196 19.55 -4.99 9.28
CA MET A 196 20.10 -4.79 10.63
C MET A 196 19.24 -3.81 11.46
N LEU A 197 19.04 -2.58 10.99
CA LEU A 197 18.29 -1.57 11.73
C LEU A 197 16.80 -1.89 11.91
N PRO A 198 16.03 -2.27 10.88
CA PRO A 198 14.61 -2.59 11.07
C PRO A 198 14.39 -3.84 11.93
N VAL A 199 15.24 -4.88 11.83
CA VAL A 199 15.13 -6.05 12.70
C VAL A 199 15.46 -5.68 14.14
N ALA A 200 16.55 -4.92 14.38
CA ALA A 200 16.88 -4.45 15.72
C ALA A 200 15.77 -3.57 16.32
N SER A 201 15.17 -2.69 15.51
CA SER A 201 14.05 -1.84 15.93
C SER A 201 12.83 -2.69 16.29
N LEU A 202 12.51 -3.71 15.50
CA LEU A 202 11.39 -4.62 15.76
C LEU A 202 11.58 -5.43 17.04
N VAL A 203 12.77 -6.02 17.23
CA VAL A 203 13.11 -6.75 18.45
C VAL A 203 13.03 -5.83 19.66
N SER A 204 13.50 -4.58 19.54
CA SER A 204 13.42 -3.57 20.61
C SER A 204 11.98 -3.24 20.96
N VAL A 205 11.12 -2.98 19.96
CA VAL A 205 9.69 -2.71 20.18
C VAL A 205 9.01 -3.91 20.84
N PHE A 206 9.27 -5.14 20.38
CA PHE A 206 8.71 -6.34 20.98
C PHE A 206 9.15 -6.53 22.43
N TYR A 207 10.44 -6.37 22.70
CA TYR A 207 10.99 -6.50 24.04
C TYR A 207 10.36 -5.48 25.00
N LEU A 208 10.31 -4.20 24.60
CA LEU A 208 9.67 -3.15 25.40
C LEU A 208 8.19 -3.42 25.62
N GLN A 209 7.50 -3.97 24.62
CA GLN A 209 6.07 -4.28 24.71
C GLN A 209 5.76 -5.42 25.68
N GLU A 210 6.59 -6.47 25.71
CA GLU A 210 6.34 -7.62 26.58
C GLU A 210 6.67 -7.33 28.05
N TYR A 211 7.71 -6.53 28.32
CA TYR A 211 8.23 -6.33 29.67
C TYR A 211 7.74 -5.06 30.38
N HIS A 212 7.42 -3.97 29.68
CA HIS A 212 7.19 -2.67 30.32
C HIS A 212 5.77 -2.11 30.20
N LEU A 213 4.92 -2.57 29.27
CA LEU A 213 3.68 -1.85 28.91
C LEU A 213 2.39 -2.29 29.61
N ARG A 214 2.43 -3.27 30.52
CA ARG A 214 1.23 -3.67 31.29
C ARG A 214 0.74 -2.58 32.26
N LEU A 215 1.57 -1.59 32.58
CA LEU A 215 1.31 -0.61 33.65
C LEU A 215 0.74 0.74 33.18
N ASN A 216 0.62 0.98 31.86
CA ASN A 216 0.36 2.32 31.33
C ASN A 216 -1.04 2.53 30.70
N HIS A 217 -1.96 1.54 30.74
CA HIS A 217 -3.27 1.68 30.07
C HIS A 217 -4.06 2.87 30.61
N SER A 218 -4.21 2.97 31.93
CA SER A 218 -4.96 4.05 32.58
C SER A 218 -4.35 5.43 32.32
N GLN A 219 -3.03 5.53 32.27
CA GLN A 219 -2.32 6.78 31.95
C GLN A 219 -2.59 7.22 30.51
N ILE A 220 -2.47 6.30 29.55
CA ILE A 220 -2.76 6.59 28.13
C ILE A 220 -4.23 6.97 27.97
N PHE A 221 -5.13 6.20 28.58
CA PHE A 221 -6.56 6.45 28.53
C PHE A 221 -6.92 7.83 29.08
N SER A 222 -6.44 8.19 30.28
CA SER A 222 -6.67 9.53 30.86
C SER A 222 -6.11 10.61 29.95
N SER A 223 -4.85 10.49 29.51
CA SER A 223 -4.21 11.48 28.64
C SER A 223 -4.98 11.72 27.34
N LEU A 224 -5.54 10.66 26.73
CA LEU A 224 -6.33 10.78 25.51
C LEU A 224 -7.70 11.42 25.81
N LYS A 225 -8.37 11.02 26.89
CA LYS A 225 -9.66 11.58 27.31
C LYS A 225 -9.55 13.06 27.66
N ASP A 226 -8.47 13.45 28.33
CA ASP A 226 -8.20 14.82 28.78
C ASP A 226 -7.87 15.78 27.62
N SER A 227 -7.63 15.26 26.40
CA SER A 227 -7.41 16.09 25.20
C SER A 227 -8.66 16.87 24.76
N GLY A 228 -9.85 16.44 25.17
CA GLY A 228 -11.12 17.14 24.93
C GLY A 228 -11.80 16.89 23.58
N PHE A 229 -11.16 16.16 22.66
CA PHE A 229 -11.74 15.84 21.34
C PHE A 229 -11.64 14.37 20.93
N ILE A 230 -11.14 13.50 21.81
CA ILE A 230 -11.11 12.04 21.60
C ILE A 230 -12.22 11.41 22.45
N SER A 231 -13.12 10.68 21.80
CA SER A 231 -14.17 9.93 22.51
C SER A 231 -13.59 8.84 23.42
N GLU A 232 -14.36 8.49 24.46
CA GLU A 232 -13.98 7.47 25.44
C GLU A 232 -13.76 6.09 24.82
N SER A 233 -14.57 5.71 23.83
CA SER A 233 -14.43 4.45 23.10
C SER A 233 -13.14 4.40 22.28
N ALA A 234 -12.78 5.50 21.62
CA ALA A 234 -11.53 5.61 20.87
C ALA A 234 -10.32 5.60 21.81
N ALA A 235 -10.37 6.35 22.91
CA ALA A 235 -9.32 6.37 23.93
C ALA A 235 -9.05 4.98 24.50
N ASP A 236 -10.09 4.22 24.88
CA ASP A 236 -9.92 2.85 25.40
C ASP A 236 -9.38 1.88 24.33
N SER A 237 -9.91 1.96 23.10
CA SER A 237 -9.46 1.13 21.98
C SER A 237 -7.97 1.35 21.68
N VAL A 238 -7.52 2.60 21.67
CA VAL A 238 -6.13 2.98 21.43
C VAL A 238 -5.24 2.60 22.61
N ALA A 239 -5.62 2.92 23.85
CA ALA A 239 -4.89 2.51 25.05
C ALA A 239 -4.71 0.99 25.12
N SER A 240 -5.76 0.24 24.81
CA SER A 240 -5.72 -1.22 24.67
C SER A 240 -4.78 -1.66 23.54
N GLY A 241 -4.86 -1.02 22.38
CA GLY A 241 -4.00 -1.32 21.23
C GLY A 241 -2.52 -1.14 21.53
N PHE A 242 -2.16 -0.15 22.35
CA PHE A 242 -0.78 0.18 22.73
C PHE A 242 -0.24 -0.71 23.86
N THR A 243 -1.09 -1.17 24.77
CA THR A 243 -0.66 -1.92 25.97
C THR A 243 -0.79 -3.44 25.87
N LYS A 244 -1.69 -3.95 25.01
CA LYS A 244 -1.80 -5.41 24.77
C LYS A 244 -0.51 -5.95 24.17
N SER A 245 -0.02 -7.07 24.71
CA SER A 245 1.20 -7.72 24.22
C SER A 245 0.98 -8.39 22.87
N PHE A 246 2.08 -8.63 22.15
CA PHE A 246 2.01 -9.34 20.87
C PHE A 246 1.52 -10.78 21.06
N ALA A 247 1.98 -11.46 22.12
CA ALA A 247 1.54 -12.82 22.45
C ALA A 247 0.02 -12.89 22.65
N TYR A 248 -0.56 -11.91 23.36
CA TYR A 248 -2.00 -11.80 23.54
C TYR A 248 -2.74 -11.62 22.21
N GLN A 249 -2.25 -10.73 21.34
CA GLN A 249 -2.87 -10.50 20.02
C GLN A 249 -2.78 -11.74 19.12
N TRP A 250 -1.64 -12.42 19.14
CA TRP A 250 -1.43 -13.66 18.39
C TRP A 250 -2.42 -14.74 18.84
N GLU A 251 -2.50 -15.02 20.14
CA GLU A 251 -3.41 -16.03 20.69
C GLU A 251 -4.87 -15.71 20.36
N ALA A 252 -5.28 -14.44 20.47
CA ALA A 252 -6.65 -14.02 20.20
C ALA A 252 -7.03 -14.04 18.71
N GLN A 253 -6.09 -13.77 17.80
CA GLN A 253 -6.40 -13.54 16.38
C GLN A 253 -6.00 -14.70 15.45
N ASN A 254 -4.94 -15.44 15.78
CA ASN A 254 -4.44 -16.55 14.96
C ASN A 254 -5.51 -17.64 14.65
N PRO A 255 -6.44 -18.01 15.56
CA PRO A 255 -7.49 -18.98 15.23
C PRO A 255 -8.37 -18.57 14.05
N HIS A 256 -8.51 -17.27 13.79
CA HIS A 256 -9.33 -16.73 12.69
C HIS A 256 -8.53 -16.51 11.39
N PHE A 257 -7.23 -16.82 11.37
CA PHE A 257 -6.33 -16.52 10.26
C PHE A 257 -6.83 -17.09 8.92
N PHE A 258 -7.03 -18.41 8.87
CA PHE A 258 -7.47 -19.10 7.65
C PHE A 258 -8.88 -18.69 7.23
N GLN A 259 -9.77 -18.46 8.21
CA GLN A 259 -11.13 -17.99 7.94
C GLN A 259 -11.11 -16.63 7.22
N ARG A 260 -10.29 -15.68 7.69
CA ARG A 260 -10.18 -14.32 7.11
C ARG A 260 -9.52 -14.30 5.73
N ILE A 261 -8.63 -15.26 5.44
CA ILE A 261 -7.90 -15.31 4.18
C ILE A 261 -8.61 -16.16 3.11
N LEU A 262 -9.21 -17.29 3.49
CA LEU A 262 -9.75 -18.26 2.51
C LEU A 262 -11.27 -18.26 2.44
N MET A 263 -11.95 -17.96 3.55
CA MET A 263 -13.42 -18.06 3.66
C MET A 263 -14.11 -16.70 3.71
N SER A 264 -13.36 -15.61 3.60
CA SER A 264 -13.92 -14.26 3.61
C SER A 264 -14.46 -13.88 2.23
N THR A 265 -15.53 -13.09 2.20
CA THR A 265 -15.97 -12.41 0.97
C THR A 265 -14.86 -11.54 0.37
N CYS A 266 -13.91 -11.10 1.20
CA CYS A 266 -12.75 -10.34 0.76
C CYS A 266 -11.85 -11.13 -0.21
N THR A 267 -11.76 -12.45 -0.06
CA THR A 267 -10.97 -13.31 -0.95
C THR A 267 -11.42 -13.17 -2.40
N VAL A 268 -12.71 -13.02 -2.64
CA VAL A 268 -13.27 -12.80 -3.98
C VAL A 268 -13.12 -11.33 -4.39
N PHE A 269 -13.61 -10.41 -3.56
CA PHE A 269 -13.74 -9.00 -3.93
C PHE A 269 -12.40 -8.28 -4.11
N TYR A 270 -11.38 -8.66 -3.34
CA TYR A 270 -10.05 -8.07 -3.40
C TYR A 270 -9.08 -9.01 -4.14
N GLY A 271 -9.21 -10.33 -3.93
CA GLY A 271 -8.33 -11.31 -4.56
C GLY A 271 -8.42 -11.36 -6.09
N ILE A 272 -9.61 -11.20 -6.69
CA ILE A 272 -9.74 -11.16 -8.15
C ILE A 272 -8.99 -9.95 -8.77
N PRO A 273 -9.22 -8.70 -8.31
CA PRO A 273 -8.41 -7.56 -8.76
C PRO A 273 -6.90 -7.73 -8.54
N ILE A 274 -6.48 -8.26 -7.39
CA ILE A 274 -5.06 -8.54 -7.10
C ILE A 274 -4.49 -9.56 -8.10
N ALA A 275 -5.21 -10.66 -8.33
CA ALA A 275 -4.82 -11.70 -9.28
C ALA A 275 -4.73 -11.15 -10.72
N PHE A 276 -5.65 -10.26 -11.11
CA PHE A 276 -5.59 -9.57 -12.39
C PHE A 276 -4.34 -8.67 -12.52
N MET A 277 -4.01 -7.90 -11.48
CA MET A 277 -2.80 -7.08 -11.46
C MET A 277 -1.52 -7.94 -11.53
N LEU A 278 -1.48 -9.07 -10.82
CA LEU A 278 -0.40 -10.06 -10.89
C LEU A 278 -0.30 -10.72 -12.27
N LEU A 279 -1.43 -11.02 -12.92
CA LEU A 279 -1.48 -11.53 -14.29
C LEU A 279 -0.86 -10.53 -15.29
N ILE A 280 -1.15 -9.24 -15.13
CA ILE A 280 -0.53 -8.20 -15.95
C ILE A 280 0.99 -8.17 -15.74
N ILE A 281 1.46 -8.20 -14.48
CA ILE A 281 2.89 -8.28 -14.16
C ILE A 281 3.53 -9.50 -14.83
N PHE A 282 2.91 -10.69 -14.69
CA PHE A 282 3.39 -11.92 -15.30
C PHE A 282 3.57 -11.80 -16.82
N LYS A 283 2.61 -11.18 -17.50
CA LYS A 283 2.63 -10.98 -18.96
C LYS A 283 3.63 -9.91 -19.39
N ILE A 284 3.56 -8.69 -18.83
CA ILE A 284 4.41 -7.57 -19.23
C ILE A 284 5.88 -7.91 -19.04
N PHE A 285 6.26 -8.53 -17.91
CA PHE A 285 7.65 -8.85 -17.59
C PHE A 285 8.09 -10.24 -18.03
N ASN A 286 7.27 -10.95 -18.81
CA ASN A 286 7.57 -12.28 -19.37
C ASN A 286 8.01 -13.30 -18.31
N LEU A 287 7.39 -13.25 -17.13
CA LEU A 287 7.84 -14.05 -15.97
C LEU A 287 7.65 -15.56 -16.15
N ARG A 288 7.00 -16.01 -17.24
CA ARG A 288 7.02 -17.41 -17.67
C ARG A 288 8.45 -17.97 -17.82
N LYS A 289 9.43 -17.13 -18.16
CA LYS A 289 10.85 -17.52 -18.26
C LYS A 289 11.53 -17.63 -16.90
N ASN A 290 10.95 -17.04 -15.85
CA ASN A 290 11.49 -17.06 -14.49
C ASN A 290 10.36 -17.20 -13.46
N LEU A 291 9.87 -18.43 -13.30
CA LEU A 291 8.78 -18.73 -12.36
C LEU A 291 9.18 -18.47 -10.91
N THR A 292 10.46 -18.60 -10.55
CA THR A 292 10.92 -18.27 -9.19
C THR A 292 10.71 -16.80 -8.88
N LEU A 293 11.01 -15.90 -9.82
CA LEU A 293 10.74 -14.48 -9.66
C LEU A 293 9.22 -14.19 -9.59
N PHE A 294 8.41 -14.91 -10.37
CA PHE A 294 6.95 -14.80 -10.27
C PHE A 294 6.43 -15.21 -8.89
N PHE A 295 6.82 -16.38 -8.38
CA PHE A 295 6.39 -16.83 -7.06
C PHE A 295 6.88 -15.92 -5.93
N ALA A 296 8.09 -15.38 -6.02
CA ALA A 296 8.57 -14.36 -5.08
C ALA A 296 7.67 -13.11 -5.12
N THR A 297 7.30 -12.65 -6.31
CA THR A 297 6.40 -11.50 -6.51
C THR A 297 5.03 -11.75 -5.89
N VAL A 298 4.44 -12.94 -6.11
CA VAL A 298 3.15 -13.33 -5.51
C VAL A 298 3.25 -13.39 -3.98
N PHE A 299 4.32 -14.01 -3.46
CA PHE A 299 4.53 -14.12 -2.02
C PHE A 299 4.63 -12.74 -1.35
N ILE A 300 5.42 -11.83 -1.91
CA ILE A 300 5.57 -10.47 -1.38
C ILE A 300 4.25 -9.70 -1.45
N CYS A 301 3.51 -9.83 -2.56
CA CYS A 301 2.19 -9.22 -2.73
C CYS A 301 1.21 -9.63 -1.62
N LEU A 302 1.19 -10.91 -1.25
CA LEU A 302 0.28 -11.47 -0.26
C LEU A 302 0.81 -11.38 1.18
N CYS A 303 2.07 -10.98 1.37
CA CYS A 303 2.70 -10.85 2.69
C CYS A 303 1.90 -9.98 3.69
N PRO A 304 1.26 -8.86 3.30
CA PRO A 304 0.40 -8.10 4.21
C PRO A 304 -0.73 -8.92 4.86
N LEU A 305 -1.21 -9.99 4.22
CA LEU A 305 -2.28 -10.82 4.77
C LEU A 305 -1.83 -11.59 6.02
N PHE A 306 -0.52 -11.74 6.26
CA PHE A 306 -0.02 -12.30 7.52
C PHE A 306 -0.41 -11.47 8.75
N LEU A 307 -0.77 -10.19 8.57
CA LEU A 307 -1.32 -9.35 9.64
C LEU A 307 -2.60 -9.92 10.25
N HIS A 308 -3.37 -10.75 9.53
CA HIS A 308 -4.57 -11.38 10.10
C HIS A 308 -4.28 -12.30 11.29
N ALA A 309 -3.03 -12.73 11.47
CA ALA A 309 -2.63 -13.54 12.62
C ALA A 309 -2.59 -12.72 13.93
N ILE A 310 -2.58 -11.38 13.83
CA ILE A 310 -2.44 -10.47 14.98
C ILE A 310 -3.43 -9.30 14.98
N ALA A 311 -4.19 -9.11 13.90
CA ALA A 311 -5.13 -8.01 13.74
C ALA A 311 -6.45 -8.48 13.12
N TYR A 312 -7.54 -7.82 13.51
CA TYR A 312 -8.90 -8.18 13.11
C TYR A 312 -9.46 -7.37 11.94
N ASP A 313 -8.79 -6.27 11.57
CA ASP A 313 -9.21 -5.28 10.55
C ASP A 313 -9.26 -5.86 9.13
N THR A 314 -10.26 -6.71 8.87
CA THR A 314 -10.17 -7.64 7.74
C THR A 314 -10.19 -6.94 6.39
N TYR A 315 -11.13 -5.99 6.21
CA TYR A 315 -11.26 -5.24 4.97
C TYR A 315 -10.06 -4.34 4.71
N ARG A 316 -9.57 -3.63 5.74
CA ARG A 316 -8.36 -2.78 5.65
C ARG A 316 -7.13 -3.60 5.26
N ILE A 317 -6.88 -4.74 5.93
CA ILE A 317 -5.70 -5.59 5.65
C ILE A 317 -5.74 -6.13 4.20
N TRP A 318 -6.92 -6.53 3.72
CA TRP A 318 -7.11 -6.98 2.33
C TRP A 318 -6.85 -5.91 1.27
N THR A 319 -6.81 -4.63 1.65
CA THR A 319 -6.45 -3.56 0.73
C THR A 319 -4.95 -3.40 0.52
N PHE A 320 -4.12 -3.77 1.50
CA PHE A 320 -2.68 -3.56 1.43
C PHE A 320 -1.98 -4.27 0.26
N PRO A 321 -2.33 -5.52 -0.11
CA PRO A 321 -1.77 -6.17 -1.29
C PRO A 321 -1.91 -5.37 -2.59
N LEU A 322 -2.96 -4.54 -2.75
CA LEU A 322 -3.16 -3.69 -3.94
C LEU A 322 -2.06 -2.62 -4.05
N MET A 323 -1.66 -2.03 -2.93
CA MET A 323 -0.53 -1.10 -2.89
C MET A 323 0.81 -1.85 -3.07
N ILE A 324 0.98 -3.02 -2.46
CA ILE A 324 2.20 -3.80 -2.65
C ILE A 324 2.38 -4.22 -4.11
N VAL A 325 1.34 -4.69 -4.80
CA VAL A 325 1.43 -5.05 -6.21
C VAL A 325 1.73 -3.84 -7.10
N PHE A 326 1.22 -2.64 -6.76
CA PHE A 326 1.61 -1.38 -7.41
C PHE A 326 3.11 -1.11 -7.28
N LEU A 327 3.67 -1.25 -6.07
CA LEU A 327 5.10 -1.07 -5.82
C LEU A 327 5.95 -2.15 -6.52
N LEU A 328 5.50 -3.40 -6.54
CA LEU A 328 6.17 -4.50 -7.25
C LEU A 328 6.24 -4.23 -8.75
N PHE A 329 5.14 -3.74 -9.35
CA PHE A 329 5.13 -3.31 -10.75
C PHE A 329 6.15 -2.19 -10.99
N TRP A 330 6.19 -1.18 -10.11
CA TRP A 330 7.16 -0.09 -10.22
C TRP A 330 8.61 -0.59 -10.16
N ILE A 331 8.91 -1.49 -9.22
CA ILE A 331 10.24 -2.10 -9.06
C ILE A 331 10.61 -2.86 -10.35
N LEU A 332 9.76 -3.77 -10.81
CA LEU A 332 10.00 -4.61 -12.00
C LEU A 332 10.11 -3.81 -13.30
N ASN A 333 9.31 -2.74 -13.45
CA ASN A 333 9.40 -1.85 -14.60
C ASN A 333 10.68 -1.02 -14.58
N SER A 334 11.20 -0.77 -13.38
CA SER A 334 12.40 0.02 -13.20
C SER A 334 13.70 -0.78 -13.35
N SER A 335 13.68 -2.08 -13.05
CA SER A 335 14.76 -3.00 -13.37
C SER A 335 14.81 -3.26 -14.88
N GLU A 336 15.96 -3.67 -15.40
CA GLU A 336 16.19 -3.97 -16.84
C GLU A 336 15.50 -5.28 -17.27
N THR A 337 14.32 -5.53 -16.75
CA THR A 337 13.47 -6.65 -17.13
C THR A 337 12.99 -6.42 -18.56
N GLU A 338 13.35 -7.30 -19.50
CA GLU A 338 12.37 -8.31 -19.93
C GLU A 338 11.02 -7.87 -20.50
N SER A 339 10.78 -6.60 -20.84
CA SER A 339 9.40 -6.15 -21.07
C SER A 339 8.90 -6.54 -22.45
N LEU A 340 7.89 -7.41 -22.52
CA LEU A 340 7.18 -7.69 -23.76
C LEU A 340 6.38 -6.47 -24.19
N ASN A 341 6.57 -6.07 -25.45
CA ASN A 341 5.75 -5.03 -26.06
C ASN A 341 4.47 -5.66 -26.60
N PHE A 342 3.38 -5.53 -25.85
CA PHE A 342 2.05 -5.86 -26.34
C PHE A 342 1.51 -4.68 -27.15
N GLU A 343 1.60 -4.79 -28.46
CA GLU A 343 1.13 -3.72 -29.37
C GLU A 343 -0.38 -3.82 -29.65
N LYS A 344 -0.95 -5.02 -29.54
CA LYS A 344 -2.38 -5.26 -29.78
C LYS A 344 -3.19 -5.16 -28.48
N PHE A 345 -4.42 -4.69 -28.62
CA PHE A 345 -5.38 -4.64 -27.51
C PHE A 345 -5.69 -6.06 -26.99
N PRO A 346 -5.46 -6.32 -25.69
CA PRO A 346 -5.61 -7.66 -25.12
C PRO A 346 -7.08 -7.91 -24.72
N LYS A 347 -7.89 -8.47 -25.63
CA LYS A 347 -9.34 -8.64 -25.44
C LYS A 347 -9.69 -9.45 -24.19
N SER A 348 -9.00 -10.56 -23.93
CA SER A 348 -9.24 -11.41 -22.76
C SER A 348 -8.98 -10.69 -21.44
N GLU A 349 -7.88 -9.96 -21.37
CA GLU A 349 -7.47 -9.19 -20.20
C GLU A 349 -8.39 -8.00 -19.99
N PHE A 350 -8.92 -7.43 -21.07
CA PHE A 350 -9.94 -6.41 -20.97
C PHE A 350 -11.24 -6.95 -20.36
N ILE A 351 -11.66 -8.18 -20.66
CA ILE A 351 -12.82 -8.80 -19.99
C ILE A 351 -12.56 -8.94 -18.49
N ILE A 352 -11.39 -9.46 -18.10
CA ILE A 352 -11.02 -9.60 -16.69
C ILE A 352 -10.89 -8.23 -16.00
N PHE A 353 -10.41 -7.21 -16.71
CA PHE A 353 -10.38 -5.83 -16.25
C PHE A 353 -11.78 -5.31 -15.93
N ILE A 354 -12.76 -5.51 -16.82
CA ILE A 354 -14.16 -5.12 -16.58
C ILE A 354 -14.72 -5.83 -15.35
N ILE A 355 -14.49 -7.14 -15.21
CA ILE A 355 -14.90 -7.90 -14.02
C ILE A 355 -14.27 -7.30 -12.76
N SER A 356 -12.96 -7.03 -12.78
CA SER A 356 -12.25 -6.43 -11.66
C SER A 356 -12.81 -5.06 -11.30
N LEU A 357 -13.11 -4.21 -12.29
CA LEU A 357 -13.72 -2.90 -12.06
C LEU A 357 -15.11 -3.01 -11.44
N LEU A 358 -15.96 -3.91 -11.94
CA LEU A 358 -17.29 -4.12 -11.39
C LEU A 358 -17.21 -4.54 -9.92
N LEU A 359 -16.30 -5.46 -9.58
CA LEU A 359 -16.08 -5.86 -8.20
C LEU A 359 -15.60 -4.68 -7.35
N MET A 360 -14.62 -3.89 -7.79
CA MET A 360 -14.09 -2.77 -6.99
C MET A 360 -15.08 -1.60 -6.83
N VAL A 361 -15.97 -1.38 -7.80
CA VAL A 361 -16.93 -0.26 -7.77
C VAL A 361 -18.21 -0.64 -7.01
N PHE A 362 -18.70 -1.87 -7.15
CA PHE A 362 -20.01 -2.27 -6.62
C PHE A 362 -19.96 -3.17 -5.39
N THR A 363 -18.80 -3.66 -4.97
CA THR A 363 -18.69 -4.37 -3.69
C THR A 363 -19.09 -3.44 -2.54
N PRO A 364 -19.98 -3.88 -1.63
CA PRO A 364 -20.29 -3.14 -0.41
C PRO A 364 -19.03 -2.87 0.41
N LEU A 365 -18.80 -1.61 0.75
CA LEU A 365 -17.69 -1.21 1.59
C LEU A 365 -18.11 -1.25 3.05
N HIS A 366 -17.47 -2.12 3.81
CA HIS A 366 -17.56 -2.13 5.26
C HIS A 366 -16.57 -1.09 5.80
N LEU A 367 -16.95 0.18 5.66
CA LEU A 367 -16.20 1.29 6.24
C LEU A 367 -16.29 1.23 7.77
N PHE A 368 -15.31 1.80 8.45
CA PHE A 368 -15.32 1.92 9.90
C PHE A 368 -16.33 2.99 10.35
N ASP A 369 -16.64 2.97 11.65
CA ASP A 369 -17.55 3.93 12.28
C ASP A 369 -18.99 3.91 11.73
N ASN A 370 -19.42 2.76 11.18
CA ASN A 370 -20.73 2.55 10.52
C ASN A 370 -21.00 3.50 9.35
N GLU A 371 -19.93 3.98 8.73
CA GLU A 371 -19.98 4.93 7.65
C GLU A 371 -20.38 4.29 6.32
N VAL A 372 -20.89 5.12 5.42
CA VAL A 372 -21.25 4.72 4.05
C VAL A 372 -20.47 5.53 3.02
N GLU A 373 -20.54 5.08 1.76
CA GLU A 373 -19.97 5.85 0.65
C GLU A 373 -20.76 7.13 0.38
N ASN A 374 -20.04 8.19 -0.02
CA ASN A 374 -20.61 9.49 -0.39
C ASN A 374 -21.28 9.48 -1.77
N VAL A 375 -21.11 8.41 -2.55
CA VAL A 375 -21.51 8.34 -3.96
C VAL A 375 -22.61 7.29 -4.16
N SER A 376 -23.72 7.71 -4.75
CA SER A 376 -24.85 6.85 -5.07
C SER A 376 -24.51 5.77 -6.10
N PHE A 377 -25.30 4.70 -6.12
CA PHE A 377 -25.15 3.62 -7.11
C PHE A 377 -25.17 4.11 -8.57
N PHE A 378 -26.10 5.02 -8.92
CA PHE A 378 -26.20 5.56 -10.27
C PHE A 378 -24.96 6.37 -10.67
N ASN A 379 -24.42 7.19 -9.76
CA ASN A 379 -23.21 7.96 -10.00
C ASN A 379 -22.01 7.02 -10.22
N LYS A 380 -21.91 5.92 -9.45
CA LYS A 380 -20.88 4.89 -9.67
C LYS A 380 -20.99 4.27 -11.07
N MET A 381 -22.20 3.94 -11.53
CA MET A 381 -22.42 3.40 -12.88
C MET A 381 -21.97 4.39 -13.96
N ILE A 382 -22.37 5.66 -13.88
CA ILE A 382 -22.03 6.68 -14.88
C ILE A 382 -20.52 6.84 -14.99
N VAL A 383 -19.83 7.02 -13.86
CA VAL A 383 -18.37 7.21 -13.85
C VAL A 383 -17.65 5.97 -14.35
N LEU A 384 -18.10 4.77 -13.95
CA LEU A 384 -17.52 3.52 -14.44
C LEU A 384 -17.67 3.38 -15.95
N LEU A 385 -18.85 3.66 -16.51
CA LEU A 385 -19.07 3.65 -17.95
C LEU A 385 -18.14 4.62 -18.67
N GLN A 386 -17.99 5.85 -18.16
CA GLN A 386 -17.05 6.82 -18.71
C GLN A 386 -15.60 6.31 -18.70
N ILE A 387 -15.14 5.74 -17.58
CA ILE A 387 -13.79 5.15 -17.49
C ILE A 387 -13.63 4.03 -18.52
N ILE A 388 -14.61 3.15 -18.68
CA ILE A 388 -14.59 2.06 -19.65
C ILE A 388 -14.52 2.61 -21.09
N PHE A 389 -15.39 3.54 -21.47
CA PHE A 389 -15.43 4.14 -22.81
C PHE A 389 -14.14 4.91 -23.13
N ILE A 390 -13.67 5.73 -22.19
CA ILE A 390 -12.43 6.49 -22.33
C ILE A 390 -11.25 5.52 -22.48
N THR A 391 -11.20 4.45 -21.70
CA THR A 391 -10.15 3.43 -21.80
C THR A 391 -10.19 2.72 -23.15
N LEU A 392 -11.36 2.26 -23.62
CA LEU A 392 -11.52 1.62 -24.92
C LEU A 392 -11.06 2.53 -26.06
N PHE A 393 -11.54 3.78 -26.06
CA PHE A 393 -11.19 4.76 -27.09
C PHE A 393 -9.69 5.11 -27.05
N GLY A 394 -9.17 5.39 -25.86
CA GLY A 394 -7.78 5.77 -25.65
C GLY A 394 -6.81 4.67 -26.06
N VAL A 395 -7.07 3.44 -25.62
CA VAL A 395 -6.20 2.31 -25.91
C VAL A 395 -6.28 1.90 -27.38
N LYS A 396 -7.47 1.91 -28.00
CA LYS A 396 -7.61 1.67 -29.45
C LYS A 396 -6.89 2.72 -30.29
N LYS A 397 -6.99 4.00 -29.92
CA LYS A 397 -6.27 5.08 -30.60
C LYS A 397 -4.74 4.93 -30.46
N ILE A 398 -4.26 4.47 -29.31
CA ILE A 398 -2.84 4.17 -29.09
C ILE A 398 -2.37 3.00 -29.98
N SER A 399 -3.23 2.00 -30.24
CA SER A 399 -2.90 0.90 -31.17
C SER A 399 -2.97 1.32 -32.64
N ASP A 400 -3.94 2.18 -33.01
CA ASP A 400 -4.20 2.54 -34.40
C ASP A 400 -3.18 3.54 -34.99
N LEU A 401 -2.61 4.43 -34.17
CA LEU A 401 -1.54 5.37 -34.55
C LEU A 401 -0.23 4.71 -35.00
N LYS A 402 -0.17 3.37 -35.08
CA LYS A 402 1.02 2.59 -35.36
C LYS A 402 0.92 1.66 -36.56
N LYS A 403 -0.18 1.67 -37.33
CA LYS A 403 -0.14 1.04 -38.65
C LYS A 403 0.85 1.84 -39.50
N PRO A 404 1.95 1.23 -40.00
CA PRO A 404 2.77 1.89 -41.00
C PRO A 404 1.86 2.24 -42.17
N GLU A 405 1.97 3.44 -42.72
CA GLU A 405 1.57 3.64 -44.11
C GLU A 405 2.42 2.68 -44.93
N ILE A 406 1.83 1.55 -45.33
CA ILE A 406 2.39 0.72 -46.39
C ILE A 406 2.21 1.60 -47.64
N LYS A 407 3.27 2.34 -47.98
CA LYS A 407 3.41 2.98 -49.28
C LYS A 407 4.01 1.99 -50.26
#